data_AF-A0A9E4XBM9-F1
#
_entry.id   AF-A0A9E4XBM9-F1
#
_cell.length_a   1.000
_cell.length_b   1.000
_cell.length_c   1.000
_cell.angle_alpha   90.00
_cell.angle_beta   90.00
_cell.angle_gamma   90.00
#
_symmetry.space_group_name_H-M   'P 1'
#
loop_
_entity.id
_entity.type
_entity.pdbx_description
1 polymer ?
#
loop_
_entity_poly.entity_id
_entity_poly.type
_entity_poly.pdbx_seq_one_letter_code
_entity_poly.pdbx_strand_id
1 'polypeptide(L)'
;MVDALVFRRRGSSLLSRNPIAFCGMFLASVPLWWAFEGINHITQNWYYLGDEEYSTLQYVVVASWSFSIVIPAVFETAELVGSFGTLARFSQGPVLPVSNRLLAVSMALGFLSFVALAVWPHYAYAGTWICLLLVLDPINYLRGHPSIIVWLHRGDWRLVVALGAGALLCGWFWEMWNYWAFPKWQYSVPYVGFAKVFEMPLLGYVGYLPFGLEAYVAYHFLSGIVGRAPKVYLQIGTPHSAFQRDPGVAPCPLPNDGMSTTR
;
A
#
# COMPACT_ATOMS: atom_id res chain seq x y z
N MET A 1 19.20 -5.24 -2.93
CA MET A 1 19.72 -4.48 -4.10
C MET A 1 19.14 -3.08 -4.17
N VAL A 2 17.81 -2.91 -4.23
CA VAL A 2 17.16 -1.59 -4.31
C VAL A 2 17.54 -0.68 -3.14
N ASP A 3 17.50 -1.20 -1.90
CA ASP A 3 17.95 -0.49 -0.69
C ASP A 3 19.36 0.11 -0.83
N ALA A 4 20.32 -0.67 -1.33
CA ALA A 4 21.69 -0.17 -1.55
C ALA A 4 21.77 0.91 -2.64
N LEU A 5 20.93 0.83 -3.68
CA LEU A 5 20.82 1.88 -4.70
C LEU A 5 20.23 3.17 -4.12
N VAL A 6 19.22 3.06 -3.27
CA VAL A 6 18.64 4.18 -2.51
C VAL A 6 19.71 4.79 -1.62
N PHE A 7 20.40 3.98 -0.82
CA PHE A 7 21.50 4.42 0.05
C PHE A 7 22.58 5.17 -0.75
N ARG A 8 23.02 4.62 -1.88
CA ARG A 8 24.02 5.26 -2.76
C ARG A 8 23.55 6.62 -3.30
N ARG A 9 22.25 6.78 -3.58
CA ARG A 9 21.70 8.01 -4.15
C ARG A 9 21.35 9.07 -3.09
N ARG A 10 21.02 8.65 -1.87
CA ARG A 10 20.44 9.51 -0.83
C ARG A 10 21.33 9.68 0.40
N GLY A 11 22.34 8.83 0.57
CA GLY A 11 23.12 8.72 1.80
C GLY A 11 22.38 8.00 2.94
N SER A 12 21.15 7.55 2.71
CA SER A 12 20.38 6.73 3.65
C SER A 12 19.33 5.90 2.89
N SER A 13 18.83 4.84 3.51
CA SER A 13 17.75 3.99 2.99
C SER A 13 16.81 3.55 4.11
N LEU A 14 15.75 2.80 3.81
CA LEU A 14 14.82 2.37 4.86
C LEU A 14 15.50 1.45 5.86
N LEU A 15 16.32 0.50 5.37
CA LEU A 15 17.10 -0.39 6.22
C LEU A 15 18.11 0.40 7.07
N SER A 16 18.83 1.36 6.48
CA SER A 16 19.85 2.10 7.23
C SER A 16 19.26 3.07 8.27
N ARG A 17 18.06 3.60 8.01
CA ARG A 17 17.39 4.56 8.92
C ARG A 17 16.67 3.87 10.07
N ASN A 18 15.99 2.76 9.80
CA ASN A 18 15.25 2.04 10.83
C ASN A 18 15.12 0.54 10.51
N PRO A 19 16.14 -0.27 10.88
CA PRO A 19 16.13 -1.71 10.63
C PRO A 19 14.92 -2.44 11.22
N ILE A 20 14.44 -1.99 12.39
CA ILE A 20 13.29 -2.61 13.06
C ILE A 20 12.01 -2.36 12.26
N ALA A 21 11.78 -1.12 11.81
CA ALA A 21 10.64 -0.80 10.96
C ALA A 21 10.72 -1.49 9.60
N PHE A 22 11.94 -1.61 9.06
CA PHE A 22 12.21 -2.36 7.84
C PHE A 22 11.82 -3.82 7.98
N CYS A 23 12.26 -4.51 9.04
CA CYS A 23 11.82 -5.88 9.35
C CYS A 23 10.31 -5.97 9.60
N GLY A 24 9.72 -4.95 10.25
CA GLY A 24 8.28 -4.86 10.46
C GLY A 24 7.47 -4.81 9.15
N MET A 25 8.04 -4.31 8.05
CA MET A 25 7.38 -4.35 6.74
C MET A 25 7.13 -5.78 6.27
N PHE A 26 8.09 -6.69 6.51
CA PHE A 26 7.92 -8.10 6.12
C PHE A 26 6.76 -8.75 6.87
N LEU A 27 6.68 -8.49 8.18
CA LEU A 27 5.61 -9.02 9.02
C LEU A 27 4.24 -8.44 8.65
N ALA A 28 4.16 -7.16 8.34
CA ALA A 28 2.91 -6.51 7.93
C ALA A 28 2.46 -6.92 6.52
N SER A 29 3.39 -7.33 5.67
CA SER A 29 3.13 -7.71 4.28
C SER A 29 2.35 -9.03 4.17
N VAL A 30 2.57 -9.95 5.11
CA VAL A 30 1.88 -11.24 5.19
C VAL A 30 0.35 -11.07 5.33
N PRO A 31 -0.18 -10.43 6.41
CA PRO A 31 -1.63 -10.27 6.57
C PRO A 31 -2.24 -9.37 5.50
N LEU A 32 -1.48 -8.41 4.94
CA LEU A 32 -1.95 -7.62 3.81
C LEU A 32 -2.27 -8.51 2.61
N TRP A 33 -1.33 -9.35 2.17
CA TRP A 33 -1.57 -10.18 0.99
C TRP A 33 -2.60 -11.27 1.26
N TRP A 34 -2.64 -11.85 2.47
CA TRP A 34 -3.72 -12.77 2.84
C TRP A 34 -5.11 -12.12 2.80
N ALA A 35 -5.23 -10.81 3.04
CA ALA A 35 -6.49 -10.10 2.83
C ALA A 35 -6.88 -10.06 1.34
N PHE A 36 -5.91 -9.86 0.44
CA PHE A 36 -6.13 -9.95 -1.01
C PHE A 36 -6.50 -11.37 -1.44
N GLU A 37 -5.86 -12.41 -0.90
CA GLU A 37 -6.25 -13.82 -1.13
C GLU A 37 -7.68 -14.08 -0.64
N GLY A 38 -8.09 -13.51 0.49
CA GLY A 38 -9.47 -13.57 0.98
C GLY A 38 -10.47 -12.94 0.00
N ILE A 39 -10.14 -11.79 -0.58
CA ILE A 39 -10.95 -11.17 -1.64
C ILE A 39 -10.93 -12.02 -2.92
N ASN A 40 -9.78 -12.63 -3.24
CA ASN A 40 -9.63 -13.48 -4.41
C ASN A 40 -10.44 -14.77 -4.29
N HIS A 41 -10.62 -15.34 -3.10
CA HIS A 41 -11.52 -16.47 -2.90
C HIS A 41 -12.95 -16.17 -3.33
N ILE A 42 -13.39 -14.91 -3.28
CA ILE A 42 -14.70 -14.46 -3.74
C ILE A 42 -14.69 -14.13 -5.24
N THR A 43 -13.67 -13.39 -5.68
CA THR A 43 -13.63 -12.82 -7.03
C THR A 43 -13.06 -13.75 -8.09
N GLN A 44 -12.23 -14.71 -7.69
CA GLN A 44 -11.54 -15.67 -8.56
C GLN A 44 -10.76 -14.97 -9.69
N ASN A 45 -10.14 -13.83 -9.37
CA ASN A 45 -9.41 -12.99 -10.32
C ASN A 45 -8.06 -13.61 -10.71
N TRP A 46 -7.44 -14.37 -9.81
CA TRP A 46 -6.23 -15.16 -10.08
C TRP A 46 -6.31 -16.53 -9.42
N TYR A 47 -5.53 -17.47 -9.94
CA TYR A 47 -5.36 -18.81 -9.37
C TYR A 47 -3.89 -19.24 -9.51
N TYR A 48 -3.45 -20.12 -8.62
CA TYR A 48 -2.11 -20.69 -8.65
C TYR A 48 -2.14 -22.04 -9.39
N LEU A 49 -1.10 -22.30 -10.18
CA LEU A 49 -0.86 -23.60 -10.81
C LEU A 49 0.30 -24.28 -10.10
N GLY A 50 0.16 -25.57 -9.79
CA GLY A 50 1.15 -26.34 -9.06
C GLY A 50 1.08 -26.20 -7.54
N ASP A 51 0.03 -25.55 -7.00
CA ASP A 51 -0.19 -25.47 -5.56
C ASP A 51 -0.73 -26.79 -4.96
N GLU A 52 -1.34 -27.63 -5.79
CA GLU A 52 -1.82 -28.97 -5.45
C GLU A 52 -0.73 -29.94 -4.92
N GLU A 53 0.54 -29.64 -5.18
CA GLU A 53 1.68 -30.43 -4.68
C GLU A 53 1.99 -30.15 -3.20
N TYR A 54 1.44 -29.07 -2.63
CA TYR A 54 1.67 -28.70 -1.25
C TYR A 54 0.56 -29.21 -0.32
N SER A 55 0.95 -29.68 0.87
CA SER A 55 0.00 -29.75 1.98
C SER A 55 -0.45 -28.35 2.40
N THR A 56 -1.62 -28.22 3.03
CA THR A 56 -2.15 -26.92 3.47
C THR A 56 -1.16 -26.13 4.32
N LEU A 57 -0.43 -26.78 5.23
CA LEU A 57 0.55 -26.12 6.07
C LEU A 57 1.77 -25.63 5.25
N GLN A 58 2.26 -26.46 4.33
CA GLN A 58 3.36 -26.07 3.44
C GLN A 58 2.96 -24.89 2.56
N TYR A 59 1.76 -24.92 1.97
CA TYR A 59 1.24 -23.81 1.19
C TYR A 59 1.21 -22.53 2.01
N VAL A 60 0.63 -22.55 3.22
CA VAL A 60 0.53 -21.36 4.07
C VAL A 60 1.91 -20.79 4.41
N VAL A 61 2.90 -21.64 4.72
CA VAL A 61 4.26 -21.20 5.05
C VAL A 61 4.97 -20.62 3.83
N VAL A 62 4.94 -21.31 2.69
CA VAL A 62 5.60 -20.87 1.45
C VAL A 62 4.94 -19.61 0.90
N ALA A 63 3.61 -19.56 0.86
CA ALA A 63 2.85 -18.40 0.45
C ALA A 63 3.14 -17.21 1.38
N SER A 64 3.12 -17.39 2.70
CA SER A 64 3.45 -16.32 3.64
C SER A 64 4.87 -15.80 3.48
N TRP A 65 5.84 -16.67 3.19
CA TRP A 65 7.20 -16.26 2.86
C TRP A 65 7.23 -15.37 1.61
N SER A 66 6.58 -15.80 0.53
CA SER A 66 6.46 -15.03 -0.72
C SER A 66 5.70 -13.72 -0.53
N PHE A 67 4.65 -13.71 0.29
CA PHE A 67 3.85 -12.51 0.57
C PHE A 67 4.59 -11.49 1.44
N SER A 68 5.56 -11.94 2.25
CA SER A 68 6.30 -11.07 3.16
C SER A 68 7.12 -9.98 2.44
N ILE A 69 7.49 -10.16 1.17
CA ILE A 69 8.39 -9.24 0.47
C ILE A 69 7.68 -8.07 -0.20
N VAL A 70 6.34 -8.10 -0.28
CA VAL A 70 5.55 -7.18 -1.11
C VAL A 70 5.69 -5.73 -0.65
N ILE A 71 5.38 -5.42 0.62
CA ILE A 71 5.53 -4.07 1.18
C ILE A 71 6.97 -3.55 1.08
N PRO A 72 8.01 -4.26 1.56
CA PRO A 72 9.38 -3.73 1.49
C PRO A 72 9.85 -3.51 0.06
N ALA A 73 9.47 -4.38 -0.90
CA ALA A 73 9.80 -4.17 -2.31
C ALA A 73 9.16 -2.91 -2.88
N VAL A 74 7.86 -2.69 -2.63
CA VAL A 74 7.14 -1.49 -3.09
C VAL A 74 7.72 -0.23 -2.48
N PHE A 75 7.99 -0.23 -1.17
CA PHE A 75 8.48 0.95 -0.46
C PHE A 75 9.89 1.35 -0.87
N GLU A 76 10.81 0.38 -0.98
CA GLU A 76 12.17 0.63 -1.46
C GLU A 76 12.17 1.16 -2.90
N THR A 77 11.34 0.57 -3.75
CA THR A 77 11.25 0.99 -5.15
C THR A 77 10.61 2.38 -5.26
N ALA A 78 9.61 2.68 -4.43
CA ALA A 78 9.03 4.02 -4.34
C ALA A 78 10.05 5.06 -3.89
N GLU A 79 10.90 4.75 -2.90
CA GLU A 79 11.97 5.67 -2.48
C GLU A 79 13.05 5.84 -3.55
N LEU A 80 13.38 4.78 -4.28
CA LEU A 80 14.27 4.85 -5.43
C LEU A 80 13.68 5.75 -6.52
N VAL A 81 12.41 5.57 -6.90
CA VAL A 81 11.71 6.46 -7.85
C VAL A 81 11.70 7.90 -7.32
N GLY A 82 11.41 8.07 -6.04
CA GLY A 82 11.42 9.35 -5.34
C GLY A 82 12.78 10.03 -5.29
N SER A 83 13.87 9.29 -5.50
CA SER A 83 15.23 9.81 -5.56
C SER A 83 15.61 10.49 -6.87
N PHE A 84 14.75 10.43 -7.87
CA PHE A 84 14.92 11.17 -9.11
C PHE A 84 14.21 12.52 -9.01
N GLY A 85 14.86 13.59 -9.50
CA GLY A 85 14.30 14.94 -9.48
C GLY A 85 13.04 15.13 -10.33
N THR A 86 12.67 14.13 -11.15
CA THR A 86 11.47 14.14 -12.00
C THR A 86 10.19 14.32 -11.19
N LEU A 87 10.14 13.84 -9.95
CA LEU A 87 8.96 13.93 -9.10
C LEU A 87 8.77 15.34 -8.52
N ALA A 88 9.75 16.24 -8.59
CA ALA A 88 9.60 17.62 -8.10
C ALA A 88 8.41 18.35 -8.75
N ARG A 89 8.05 18.00 -10.00
CA ARG A 89 6.87 18.57 -10.70
C ARG A 89 5.53 18.27 -10.01
N PHE A 90 5.49 17.27 -9.13
CA PHE A 90 4.27 16.85 -8.42
C PHE A 90 4.19 17.41 -7.00
N SER A 91 5.08 18.33 -6.60
CA SER A 91 5.04 18.93 -5.26
C SER A 91 3.98 20.04 -5.10
N GLN A 92 3.37 20.49 -6.19
CA GLN A 92 2.38 21.56 -6.22
C GLN A 92 1.16 21.16 -7.08
N GLY A 93 0.54 20.03 -6.72
CA GLY A 93 -0.71 19.59 -7.33
C GLY A 93 -1.95 20.15 -6.62
N PRO A 94 -3.15 19.72 -7.05
CA PRO A 94 -4.40 20.11 -6.41
C PRO A 94 -4.41 19.77 -4.92
N VAL A 95 -4.91 20.71 -4.11
CA VAL A 95 -5.06 20.53 -2.66
C VAL A 95 -6.36 19.81 -2.37
N LEU A 96 -6.30 18.76 -1.54
CA LEU A 96 -7.48 18.05 -1.06
C LEU A 96 -8.06 18.77 0.17
N PRO A 97 -9.27 19.37 0.10
CA PRO A 97 -9.90 19.99 1.25
C PRO A 97 -10.43 18.92 2.21
N VAL A 98 -9.68 18.65 3.27
CA VAL A 98 -10.02 17.59 4.23
C VAL A 98 -11.17 18.05 5.13
N SER A 99 -12.24 17.28 5.16
CA SER A 99 -13.39 17.49 6.04
C SER A 99 -13.89 16.16 6.60
N ASN A 100 -14.55 16.18 7.76
CA ASN A 100 -15.14 14.96 8.34
C ASN A 100 -16.12 14.27 7.37
N ARG A 101 -16.83 15.06 6.54
CA ARG A 101 -17.70 14.53 5.49
C ARG A 101 -16.91 13.78 4.42
N LEU A 102 -15.80 14.33 3.94
CA LEU A 102 -14.93 13.66 2.97
C LEU A 102 -14.42 12.32 3.51
N LEU A 103 -13.92 12.31 4.74
CA LEU A 103 -13.41 11.10 5.40
C LEU A 103 -14.51 10.03 5.53
N ALA A 104 -15.70 10.43 6.00
CA ALA A 104 -16.84 9.52 6.14
C ALA A 104 -17.31 8.96 4.79
N VAL A 105 -17.39 9.81 3.75
CA VAL A 105 -17.75 9.37 2.39
C VAL A 105 -16.71 8.42 1.84
N SER A 106 -15.41 8.69 2.01
CA SER A 106 -14.33 7.79 1.61
C SER A 106 -14.49 6.42 2.26
N MET A 107 -14.64 6.37 3.59
CA MET A 107 -14.82 5.11 4.32
C MET A 107 -16.09 4.37 3.89
N ALA A 108 -17.20 5.08 3.67
CA ALA A 108 -18.45 4.50 3.19
C ALA A 108 -18.28 3.90 1.78
N LEU A 109 -17.62 4.60 0.86
CA LEU A 109 -17.33 4.07 -0.48
C LEU A 109 -16.42 2.86 -0.44
N GLY A 110 -15.40 2.85 0.42
CA GLY A 110 -14.53 1.70 0.61
C GLY A 110 -15.28 0.48 1.16
N PHE A 111 -16.15 0.68 2.16
CA PHE A 111 -17.01 -0.39 2.68
C PHE A 111 -18.03 -0.89 1.65
N LEU A 112 -18.70 0.02 0.93
CA LEU A 112 -19.61 -0.34 -0.15
C LEU A 112 -18.90 -1.09 -1.28
N SER A 113 -17.64 -0.73 -1.58
CA SER A 113 -16.81 -1.48 -2.53
C SER A 113 -16.55 -2.90 -2.05
N PHE A 114 -16.31 -3.11 -0.75
CA PHE A 114 -16.15 -4.45 -0.17
C PHE A 114 -17.45 -5.27 -0.27
N VAL A 115 -18.59 -4.67 0.02
CA VAL A 115 -19.90 -5.30 -0.17
C VAL A 115 -20.15 -5.63 -1.65
N ALA A 116 -19.81 -4.72 -2.56
CA ALA A 116 -19.98 -4.92 -3.99
C ALA A 116 -19.10 -6.08 -4.52
N LEU A 117 -17.89 -6.26 -4.00
CA LEU A 117 -17.04 -7.43 -4.31
C LEU A 117 -17.72 -8.75 -3.95
N ALA A 118 -18.46 -8.79 -2.83
CA ALA A 118 -19.18 -9.97 -2.38
C ALA A 118 -20.46 -10.24 -3.20
N VAL A 119 -21.19 -9.20 -3.60
CA VAL A 119 -22.48 -9.34 -4.31
C VAL A 119 -22.31 -9.48 -5.82
N TRP A 120 -21.35 -8.76 -6.41
CA TRP A 120 -21.11 -8.73 -7.86
C TRP A 120 -19.62 -8.91 -8.21
N PRO A 121 -19.00 -10.05 -7.84
CA PRO A 121 -17.55 -10.26 -8.00
C PRO A 121 -17.05 -10.04 -9.44
N HIS A 122 -17.83 -10.45 -10.45
CA HIS A 122 -17.43 -10.31 -11.85
C HIS A 122 -17.42 -8.87 -12.38
N TYR A 123 -18.09 -7.94 -11.71
CA TYR A 123 -18.19 -6.53 -12.13
C TYR A 123 -17.46 -5.58 -11.17
N ALA A 124 -17.43 -5.91 -9.88
CA ALA A 124 -16.86 -5.08 -8.83
C ALA A 124 -15.39 -5.40 -8.52
N TYR A 125 -14.75 -6.33 -9.25
CA TYR A 125 -13.36 -6.76 -8.98
C TYR A 125 -12.33 -5.61 -8.97
N ALA A 126 -12.58 -4.51 -9.68
CA ALA A 126 -11.72 -3.33 -9.63
C ALA A 126 -11.66 -2.72 -8.21
N GLY A 127 -12.72 -2.92 -7.42
CA GLY A 127 -12.83 -2.53 -6.02
C GLY A 127 -11.75 -3.17 -5.14
N THR A 128 -11.21 -4.33 -5.51
CA THR A 128 -10.11 -4.99 -4.80
C THR A 128 -8.90 -4.08 -4.63
N TRP A 129 -8.63 -3.23 -5.62
CA TRP A 129 -7.42 -2.39 -5.66
C TRP A 129 -7.60 -0.99 -5.08
N ILE A 130 -8.76 -0.68 -4.49
CA ILE A 130 -9.04 0.66 -3.95
C ILE A 130 -9.77 0.63 -2.59
N CYS A 131 -10.41 -0.49 -2.22
CA CYS A 131 -11.24 -0.55 -1.04
C CYS A 131 -10.44 -0.34 0.26
N LEU A 132 -9.23 -0.90 0.36
CA LEU A 132 -8.38 -0.71 1.54
C LEU A 132 -7.88 0.73 1.60
N LEU A 133 -7.54 1.34 0.47
CA LEU A 133 -7.14 2.75 0.40
C LEU A 133 -8.24 3.66 0.99
N LEU A 134 -9.47 3.47 0.52
CA LEU A 134 -10.62 4.31 0.91
C LEU A 134 -11.03 4.16 2.38
N VAL A 135 -10.80 3.00 2.99
CA VAL A 135 -11.11 2.74 4.40
C VAL A 135 -9.94 3.10 5.31
N LEU A 136 -8.74 2.63 5.01
CA LEU A 136 -7.61 2.68 5.94
C LEU A 136 -6.91 4.04 5.96
N ASP A 137 -6.85 4.77 4.84
CA ASP A 137 -6.19 6.08 4.84
C ASP A 137 -6.91 7.12 5.72
N PRO A 138 -8.25 7.26 5.66
CA PRO A 138 -8.98 8.10 6.61
C PRO A 138 -8.77 7.70 8.07
N ILE A 139 -8.72 6.39 8.37
CA ILE A 139 -8.47 5.91 9.73
C ILE A 139 -7.05 6.29 10.19
N ASN A 140 -6.05 6.12 9.32
CA ASN A 140 -4.69 6.54 9.61
C ASN A 140 -4.61 8.05 9.84
N TYR A 141 -5.28 8.85 8.99
CA TYR A 141 -5.37 10.31 9.13
C TYR A 141 -5.95 10.70 10.50
N LEU A 142 -7.11 10.13 10.86
CA LEU A 142 -7.79 10.40 12.14
C LEU A 142 -6.99 9.96 13.37
N ARG A 143 -6.12 8.95 13.24
CA ARG A 143 -5.24 8.47 14.31
C ARG A 143 -3.88 9.19 14.35
N GLY A 144 -3.64 10.19 13.49
CA GLY A 144 -2.35 10.86 13.38
C GLY A 144 -1.22 9.93 12.91
N HIS A 145 -1.57 8.86 12.20
CA HIS A 145 -0.61 7.97 11.53
C HIS A 145 -0.22 8.54 10.16
N PRO A 146 0.92 8.11 9.61
CA PRO A 146 1.27 8.48 8.24
C PRO A 146 0.15 8.06 7.29
N SER A 147 -0.29 9.00 6.45
CA SER A 147 -1.43 8.86 5.56
C SER A 147 -1.19 9.65 4.27
N ILE A 148 -1.80 9.21 3.18
CA ILE A 148 -1.73 9.87 1.87
C ILE A 148 -2.53 11.17 1.90
N ILE A 149 -3.65 11.21 2.63
CA ILE A 149 -4.45 12.42 2.84
C ILE A 149 -3.59 13.60 3.37
N VAL A 150 -2.63 13.38 4.27
CA VAL A 150 -1.73 14.45 4.77
C VAL A 150 -0.92 15.08 3.62
N TRP A 151 -0.45 14.26 2.69
CA TRP A 151 0.31 14.73 1.52
C TRP A 151 -0.59 15.48 0.54
N LEU A 152 -1.76 14.93 0.24
CA LEU A 152 -2.75 15.54 -0.65
C LEU A 152 -3.33 16.85 -0.10
N HIS A 153 -3.51 16.96 1.22
CA HIS A 153 -3.93 18.19 1.88
C HIS A 153 -2.89 19.32 1.74
N ARG A 154 -1.62 18.98 1.50
CA ARG A 154 -0.55 19.95 1.22
C ARG A 154 -0.36 20.21 -0.28
N GLY A 155 -1.15 19.57 -1.13
CA GLY A 155 -0.95 19.59 -2.58
C GLY A 155 0.30 18.82 -3.02
N ASP A 156 0.87 17.97 -2.18
CA ASP A 156 2.08 17.21 -2.50
C ASP A 156 1.71 15.80 -2.99
N TRP A 157 1.78 15.60 -4.30
CA TRP A 157 1.42 14.34 -4.96
C TRP A 157 2.60 13.40 -5.14
N ARG A 158 3.79 13.78 -4.66
CA ARG A 158 5.02 13.01 -4.86
C ARG A 158 4.92 11.62 -4.26
N LEU A 159 4.34 11.49 -3.06
CA LEU A 159 4.14 10.18 -2.42
C LEU A 159 3.24 9.27 -3.28
N VAL A 160 2.13 9.81 -3.81
CA VAL A 160 1.19 9.04 -4.64
C VAL A 160 1.87 8.53 -5.90
N VAL A 161 2.57 9.42 -6.61
CA VAL A 161 3.29 9.05 -7.84
C VAL A 161 4.43 8.07 -7.55
N ALA A 162 5.17 8.26 -6.47
CA ALA A 162 6.27 7.38 -6.08
C ALA A 162 5.79 5.96 -5.75
N LEU A 163 4.73 5.84 -4.94
CA LEU A 163 4.13 4.56 -4.57
C LEU A 163 3.53 3.85 -5.78
N GLY A 164 2.76 4.55 -6.61
CA GLY A 164 2.16 3.98 -7.81
C GLY A 164 3.21 3.51 -8.82
N ALA A 165 4.23 4.34 -9.08
CA ALA A 165 5.34 3.96 -9.96
C ALA A 165 6.20 2.83 -9.37
N GLY A 166 6.45 2.85 -8.05
CA GLY A 166 7.18 1.80 -7.34
C GLY A 166 6.47 0.45 -7.45
N ALA A 167 5.16 0.43 -7.20
CA ALA A 167 4.34 -0.76 -7.35
C ALA A 167 4.23 -1.23 -8.80
N LEU A 168 4.11 -0.32 -9.78
CA LEU A 168 4.09 -0.68 -11.20
C LEU A 168 5.40 -1.33 -11.65
N LEU A 169 6.55 -0.79 -11.21
CA LEU A 169 7.86 -1.38 -11.47
C LEU A 169 7.99 -2.77 -10.83
N CYS A 170 7.58 -2.92 -9.57
CA CYS A 170 7.52 -4.22 -8.91
C CYS A 170 6.63 -5.20 -9.69
N GLY A 171 5.42 -4.77 -10.05
CA GLY A 171 4.46 -5.55 -10.84
C GLY A 171 5.05 -6.02 -12.17
N TRP A 172 5.74 -5.14 -12.90
CA TRP A 172 6.45 -5.54 -14.12
C TRP A 172 7.43 -6.69 -13.89
N PHE A 173 8.26 -6.62 -12.85
CA PHE A 173 9.23 -7.68 -12.55
C PHE A 173 8.58 -8.94 -12.00
N TRP A 174 7.54 -8.82 -11.17
CA TRP A 174 6.77 -9.97 -10.69
C TRP A 174 6.13 -10.73 -11.85
N GLU A 175 5.51 -10.04 -12.79
CA GLU A 175 4.94 -10.66 -14.00
C GLU A 175 6.00 -11.30 -14.89
N MET A 176 7.16 -10.64 -15.05
CA MET A 176 8.28 -11.18 -15.81
C MET A 176 8.83 -12.49 -15.19
N TRP A 177 8.97 -12.55 -13.86
CA TRP A 177 9.44 -13.75 -13.17
C TRP A 177 8.39 -14.84 -13.15
N ASN A 178 7.13 -14.48 -12.92
CA ASN A 178 6.00 -15.40 -12.91
C ASN A 178 5.82 -16.13 -14.24
N TYR A 179 6.10 -15.45 -15.36
CA TYR A 179 5.95 -16.03 -16.69
C TYR A 179 6.72 -17.36 -16.86
N TRP A 180 7.92 -17.45 -16.27
CA TRP A 180 8.82 -18.60 -16.33
C TRP A 180 8.84 -19.45 -15.05
N ALA A 181 8.04 -19.11 -14.04
CA ALA A 181 8.03 -19.81 -12.76
C ALA A 181 7.14 -21.07 -12.79
N PHE A 182 7.44 -22.02 -11.90
CA PHE A 182 6.51 -23.05 -11.44
C PHE A 182 6.79 -23.32 -9.95
N PRO A 183 5.79 -23.24 -9.05
CA PRO A 183 4.40 -22.81 -9.30
C PRO A 183 4.31 -21.36 -9.81
N LYS A 184 3.20 -21.00 -10.46
CA LYS A 184 2.93 -19.67 -11.04
C LYS A 184 1.49 -19.23 -10.79
N TRP A 185 1.23 -17.93 -10.82
CA TRP A 185 -0.13 -17.40 -10.84
C TRP A 185 -0.59 -17.10 -12.27
N GLN A 186 -1.87 -17.32 -12.55
CA GLN A 186 -2.52 -16.91 -13.79
C GLN A 186 -3.76 -16.07 -13.50
N TYR A 187 -4.04 -15.14 -14.40
CA TYR A 187 -5.15 -14.20 -14.27
C TYR A 187 -6.38 -14.66 -15.05
N SER A 188 -7.53 -14.61 -14.38
CA SER A 188 -8.87 -14.79 -14.93
C SER A 188 -9.71 -13.54 -14.68
N VAL A 189 -9.31 -12.42 -15.27
CA VAL A 189 -10.01 -11.14 -15.07
C VAL A 189 -11.16 -10.98 -16.08
N PRO A 190 -12.40 -10.78 -15.63
CA PRO A 190 -13.55 -10.62 -16.52
C PRO A 190 -13.38 -9.43 -17.48
N TYR A 191 -13.77 -9.64 -18.74
CA TYR A 191 -13.84 -8.63 -19.83
C TYR A 191 -12.51 -8.06 -20.34
N VAL A 192 -11.41 -8.19 -19.60
CA VAL A 192 -10.11 -7.57 -19.94
C VAL A 192 -8.99 -8.59 -20.19
N GLY A 193 -9.30 -9.87 -20.38
CA GLY A 193 -8.30 -10.95 -20.57
C GLY A 193 -7.45 -10.91 -21.86
N PHE A 194 -7.44 -9.80 -22.60
CA PHE A 194 -6.73 -9.62 -23.88
C PHE A 194 -5.47 -8.74 -23.74
N ALA A 195 -4.65 -8.65 -24.80
CA ALA A 195 -3.43 -7.83 -24.86
C ALA A 195 -2.51 -8.04 -23.63
N LYS A 196 -2.16 -9.30 -23.37
CA LYS A 196 -1.32 -9.66 -22.23
C LYS A 196 0.14 -9.28 -22.46
N VAL A 197 0.76 -8.76 -21.41
CA VAL A 197 2.22 -8.66 -21.27
C VAL A 197 2.57 -9.62 -20.14
N PHE A 198 3.33 -10.67 -20.45
CA PHE A 198 3.45 -11.86 -19.60
C PHE A 198 2.07 -12.49 -19.32
N GLU A 199 1.71 -12.76 -18.07
CA GLU A 199 0.40 -13.34 -17.72
C GLU A 199 -0.70 -12.28 -17.54
N MET A 200 -0.33 -11.03 -17.28
CA MET A 200 -1.26 -9.97 -16.96
C MET A 200 -1.73 -9.20 -18.20
N PRO A 201 -3.05 -8.94 -18.33
CA PRO A 201 -3.55 -8.00 -19.33
C PRO A 201 -2.99 -6.59 -19.12
N LEU A 202 -2.78 -5.83 -20.20
CA LEU A 202 -2.25 -4.47 -20.11
C LEU A 202 -3.08 -3.56 -19.17
N LEU A 203 -4.41 -3.69 -19.18
CA LEU A 203 -5.29 -2.95 -18.26
C LEU A 203 -5.11 -3.38 -16.80
N GLY A 204 -4.70 -4.62 -16.55
CA GLY A 204 -4.40 -5.14 -15.23
C GLY A 204 -3.26 -4.38 -14.54
N TYR A 205 -2.27 -3.89 -15.31
CA TYR A 205 -1.16 -3.12 -14.76
C TYR A 205 -1.60 -1.80 -14.11
N VAL A 206 -2.76 -1.25 -14.49
CA VAL A 206 -3.34 -0.07 -13.84
C VAL A 206 -3.66 -0.35 -12.38
N GLY A 207 -3.97 -1.60 -12.02
CA GLY A 207 -4.21 -2.02 -10.63
C GLY A 207 -2.99 -1.86 -9.72
N TYR A 208 -1.77 -1.92 -10.26
CA TYR A 208 -0.56 -1.67 -9.44
C TYR A 208 -0.47 -0.23 -8.94
N LEU A 209 -1.06 0.74 -9.64
CA LEU A 209 -1.01 2.15 -9.26
C LEU A 209 -1.67 2.40 -7.89
N PRO A 210 -2.97 2.05 -7.69
CA PRO A 210 -3.58 2.18 -6.38
C PRO A 210 -3.12 1.10 -5.40
N PHE A 211 -2.68 -0.08 -5.86
CA PHE A 211 -2.11 -1.11 -4.98
C PHE A 211 -0.90 -0.61 -4.18
N GLY A 212 -0.01 0.19 -4.80
CA GLY A 212 1.11 0.80 -4.08
C GLY A 212 0.66 1.71 -2.92
N LEU A 213 -0.48 2.37 -3.09
CA LEU A 213 -1.13 3.19 -2.07
C LEU A 213 -1.76 2.32 -0.98
N GLU A 214 -2.44 1.23 -1.36
CA GLU A 214 -3.01 0.26 -0.41
C GLU A 214 -1.95 -0.36 0.49
N ALA A 215 -0.81 -0.76 -0.09
CA ALA A 215 0.34 -1.26 0.67
C ALA A 215 0.83 -0.24 1.71
N TYR A 216 0.87 1.05 1.34
CA TYR A 216 1.27 2.12 2.24
C TYR A 216 0.32 2.29 3.42
N VAL A 217 -0.98 2.38 3.14
CA VAL A 217 -1.97 2.64 4.20
C VAL A 217 -2.19 1.42 5.08
N ALA A 218 -2.11 0.21 4.52
CA ALA A 218 -2.21 -1.03 5.28
C ALA A 218 -1.02 -1.19 6.24
N TYR A 219 0.20 -0.93 5.77
CA TYR A 219 1.38 -0.94 6.64
C TYR A 219 1.22 -0.01 7.86
N HIS A 220 0.80 1.23 7.62
CA HIS A 220 0.63 2.22 8.68
C HIS A 220 -0.55 1.95 9.61
N PHE A 221 -1.61 1.32 9.08
CA PHE A 221 -2.72 0.86 9.89
C PHE A 221 -2.29 -0.30 10.80
N LEU A 222 -1.65 -1.33 10.26
CA LEU A 222 -1.18 -2.51 10.99
C LEU A 222 -0.13 -2.15 12.04
N SER A 223 0.88 -1.36 11.68
CA SER A 223 1.87 -0.87 12.65
C SER A 223 1.23 -0.01 13.74
N GLY A 224 0.20 0.77 13.38
CA GLY A 224 -0.59 1.53 14.33
C GLY A 224 -1.34 0.70 15.37
N ILE A 225 -1.87 -0.47 14.99
CA ILE A 225 -2.55 -1.39 15.91
C ILE A 225 -1.60 -1.96 16.96
N VAL A 226 -0.36 -2.25 16.54
CA VAL A 226 0.66 -2.85 17.41
C VAL A 226 1.22 -1.84 18.45
N GLY A 227 0.84 -0.56 18.36
CA GLY A 227 1.08 0.51 19.35
C GLY A 227 2.55 0.96 19.51
N ARG A 228 3.48 0.00 19.48
CA ARG A 228 4.94 0.18 19.56
C ARG A 228 5.65 -0.14 18.25
N ALA A 229 4.94 -0.57 17.21
CA ALA A 229 5.59 -0.88 15.95
C ALA A 229 6.13 0.41 15.32
N PRO A 230 7.42 0.43 14.94
CA PRO A 230 8.03 1.63 14.40
C PRO A 230 7.44 1.96 13.03
N LYS A 231 7.23 3.26 12.79
CA LYS A 231 6.68 3.79 11.53
C LYS A 231 7.79 3.96 10.50
N VAL A 232 7.48 3.70 9.24
CA VAL A 232 8.34 4.01 8.09
C VAL A 232 7.98 5.39 7.51
N TYR A 233 9.00 6.15 7.14
CA TYR A 233 8.84 7.40 6.40
C TYR A 233 9.66 7.31 5.11
N LEU A 234 8.95 7.37 3.97
CA LEU A 234 9.56 7.38 2.65
C LEU A 234 10.15 8.77 2.36
N GLN A 235 11.39 8.81 1.89
CA GLN A 235 12.06 10.04 1.51
C GLN A 235 11.89 10.34 0.02
N ILE A 236 10.85 11.10 -0.33
CA ILE A 236 10.53 11.48 -1.71
C ILE A 236 10.96 12.94 -1.98
N GLY A 237 11.76 13.19 -3.03
CA GLY A 237 12.31 14.52 -3.32
C GLY A 237 13.54 14.91 -2.47
N THR A 238 14.07 16.13 -2.61
CA THR A 238 15.29 16.56 -1.88
C THR A 238 15.09 16.63 -0.36
N PRO A 239 16.14 16.41 0.46
CA PRO A 239 16.03 16.27 1.92
C PRO A 239 15.55 17.50 2.71
N HIS A 240 15.08 18.57 2.06
CA HIS A 240 14.87 19.87 2.69
C HIS A 240 13.42 20.23 3.07
N SER A 241 12.44 19.32 2.96
CA SER A 241 11.04 19.73 3.20
C SER A 241 10.16 18.76 3.97
N ALA A 242 10.69 17.73 4.64
CA ALA A 242 9.84 16.78 5.36
C ALA A 242 10.29 16.64 6.81
N PHE A 243 9.41 17.04 7.73
CA PHE A 243 9.55 17.02 9.20
C PHE A 243 10.18 18.24 9.87
N GLN A 244 9.67 19.44 9.58
CA GLN A 244 9.31 20.30 10.71
C GLN A 244 7.96 19.80 11.25
N ARG A 245 7.91 19.48 12.55
CA ARG A 245 6.64 19.37 13.27
C ARG A 245 5.91 20.68 13.02
N ASP A 246 4.86 20.63 12.22
CA ASP A 246 4.02 21.78 11.95
C ASP A 246 3.17 22.03 13.21
N PRO A 247 3.36 23.13 13.96
CA PRO A 247 2.56 23.44 15.14
C PRO A 247 1.07 23.67 14.80
N GLY A 248 0.70 23.74 13.52
CA GLY A 248 -0.67 23.94 13.05
C GLY A 248 -1.54 22.68 12.92
N VAL A 249 -0.98 21.47 13.07
CA VAL A 249 -1.81 20.25 13.20
C VAL A 249 -2.19 20.14 14.66
N ALA A 250 -3.35 20.69 15.03
CA ALA A 250 -3.95 20.44 16.33
C ALA A 250 -4.01 18.91 16.52
N PRO A 251 -3.47 18.35 17.63
CA PRO A 251 -3.65 16.94 17.92
C PRO A 251 -5.15 16.65 17.91
N CYS A 252 -5.53 15.56 17.23
CA CYS A 252 -6.90 15.07 17.25
C CYS A 252 -7.40 15.12 18.70
N PRO A 253 -8.55 15.76 18.99
CA PRO A 253 -9.05 15.83 20.34
C PRO A 253 -9.27 14.39 20.82
N LEU A 254 -8.47 13.98 21.81
CA LEU A 254 -8.72 12.74 22.53
C LEU A 254 -10.17 12.80 23.06
N PRO A 255 -10.90 11.67 23.10
CA PRO A 255 -12.16 11.64 23.81
C PRO A 255 -11.89 12.12 25.24
N ASN A 256 -12.68 13.08 25.72
CA ASN A 256 -12.64 13.53 27.11
C ASN A 256 -12.80 12.31 28.01
N ASP A 257 -11.71 11.80 28.57
CA ASP A 257 -11.78 11.00 29.78
C ASP A 257 -12.28 11.95 30.87
N GLY A 258 -13.52 11.69 31.27
CA GLY A 258 -14.23 12.47 32.26
C GLY A 258 -13.39 12.65 33.52
N MET A 259 -13.31 13.91 33.95
CA MET A 259 -13.15 14.39 35.31
C MET A 259 -12.95 13.30 36.38
N SER A 260 -11.72 13.25 36.90
CA SER A 260 -11.46 12.89 38.28
C SER A 260 -10.80 14.08 38.97
N THR A 261 -11.11 14.23 40.27
CA THR A 261 -10.72 15.29 41.22
C THR A 261 -11.70 16.49 41.23
N THR A 262 -12.44 16.80 42.29
CA THR A 262 -12.29 16.54 43.73
C THR A 262 -13.60 16.83 44.49
N ARG A 263 -14.03 15.92 45.37
CA ARG A 263 -14.20 16.13 46.81
C ARG A 263 -14.26 14.80 47.53
#